data_AF-A0A2M7YPX5-F1
#
_entry.id   AF-A0A2M7YPX5-F1
#
_cell.length_a   1.000
_cell.length_b   1.000
_cell.length_c   1.000
_cell.angle_alpha   90.00
_cell.angle_beta   90.00
_cell.angle_gamma   90.00
#
_symmetry.space_group_name_H-M   'P 1'
#
loop_
_entity.id
_entity.type
_entity.pdbx_description
1 polymer ?
#
loop_
_entity_poly.entity_id
_entity_poly.type
_entity_poly.pdbx_seq_one_letter_code
_entity_poly.pdbx_strand_id
1 'polypeptide(L)'
;MDRPPSTPTPGPDMTSDKNRPFQILIVDDEEDLVTFLAHRLRKRGMEVTTALEGTSALAVAAKHKFDVALVDLKMPGIDGIQVMEQLRRMQPYVEIIMLTGHGSHDSAWEAGRLQAFRYLLKPYDFDDLCEQILTAANQRRRRMQQDFDSRLSDLMSSTTSPRDIIEESEKLRREFEQD
;
A
#
# COMPACT_ATOMS: atom_id res chain seq x y z
N MET A 1 4.21 -51.54 -10.72
CA MET A 1 4.37 -50.82 -9.45
C MET A 1 4.10 -49.36 -9.75
N ASP A 2 2.91 -48.89 -9.41
CA ASP A 2 2.48 -47.50 -9.59
C ASP A 2 3.37 -46.57 -8.77
N ARG A 3 3.83 -45.49 -9.41
CA ARG A 3 4.40 -44.36 -8.68
C ARG A 3 3.27 -43.69 -7.90
N PRO A 4 3.47 -43.31 -6.62
CA PRO A 4 2.48 -42.51 -5.91
C PRO A 4 2.27 -41.16 -6.63
N PRO A 5 1.06 -40.58 -6.57
CA PRO A 5 0.82 -39.25 -7.10
C PRO A 5 1.75 -38.26 -6.39
N SER A 6 2.55 -37.53 -7.17
CA SER A 6 3.28 -36.37 -6.71
C SER A 6 2.27 -35.39 -6.13
N THR A 7 2.37 -35.13 -4.82
CA THR A 7 1.65 -34.08 -4.13
C THR A 7 1.87 -32.75 -4.88
N PRO A 8 0.84 -31.91 -5.07
CA PRO A 8 1.06 -30.56 -5.51
C PRO A 8 2.03 -29.90 -4.52
N THR A 9 3.15 -29.42 -5.02
CA THR A 9 4.04 -28.53 -4.27
C THR A 9 3.15 -27.42 -3.69
N PRO A 10 3.19 -27.16 -2.37
CA PRO A 10 2.46 -26.03 -1.83
C PRO A 10 2.93 -24.79 -2.61
N GLY A 11 1.96 -24.04 -3.15
CA GLY A 11 2.23 -22.74 -3.74
C GLY A 11 2.95 -21.83 -2.74
N PRO A 12 3.46 -20.66 -3.17
CA PRO A 12 4.10 -19.72 -2.27
C PRO A 12 3.26 -19.54 -1.01
N ASP A 13 3.86 -19.75 0.14
CA ASP A 13 3.22 -19.52 1.43
C ASP A 13 3.07 -18.00 1.64
N MET A 14 2.16 -17.37 0.91
CA MET A 14 1.71 -15.99 1.08
C MET A 14 1.02 -15.79 2.44
N THR A 15 0.91 -16.83 3.27
CA THR A 15 0.51 -16.68 4.67
C THR A 15 1.56 -15.93 5.50
N SER A 16 2.84 -15.88 5.07
CA SER A 16 3.85 -15.06 5.74
C SER A 16 3.54 -13.56 5.64
N ASP A 17 2.88 -13.14 4.56
CA ASP A 17 2.48 -11.74 4.33
C ASP A 17 1.19 -11.35 5.07
N LYS A 18 0.36 -12.34 5.46
CA LYS A 18 -0.79 -12.07 6.34
C LYS A 18 -0.37 -11.60 7.72
N ASN A 19 0.81 -12.03 8.18
CA ASN A 19 1.28 -11.79 9.55
C ASN A 19 2.35 -10.69 9.65
N ARG A 20 2.76 -10.04 8.54
CA ARG A 20 3.63 -8.88 8.63
C ARG A 20 2.86 -7.64 9.11
N PRO A 21 3.48 -6.77 9.92
CA PRO A 21 2.86 -5.50 10.30
C PRO A 21 2.61 -4.65 9.05
N PHE A 22 1.53 -3.87 9.07
CA PHE A 22 1.23 -2.94 7.98
C PHE A 22 2.27 -1.81 7.97
N GLN A 23 2.78 -1.50 6.78
CA GLN A 23 3.76 -0.46 6.54
C GLN A 23 3.04 0.84 6.19
N ILE A 24 3.15 1.84 7.05
CA ILE A 24 2.46 3.13 6.94
C ILE A 24 3.47 4.24 6.66
N LEU A 25 3.23 5.05 5.65
CA LEU A 25 3.95 6.30 5.43
C LEU A 25 3.09 7.47 5.94
N ILE A 26 3.66 8.35 6.75
CA ILE A 26 3.02 9.61 7.15
C ILE A 26 3.80 10.75 6.53
N VAL A 27 3.09 11.64 5.82
CA VAL A 27 3.66 12.82 5.17
C VAL A 27 2.88 14.05 5.61
N ASP A 28 3.48 14.85 6.48
CA ASP A 28 2.87 16.06 7.05
C ASP A 28 4.01 16.95 7.60
N ASP A 29 3.96 18.27 7.39
CA ASP A 29 5.01 19.19 7.82
C ASP A 29 4.93 19.54 9.32
N GLU A 30 3.85 19.16 10.00
CA GLU A 30 3.68 19.33 11.44
C GLU A 30 4.39 18.20 12.23
N GLU A 31 5.66 18.41 12.60
CA GLU A 31 6.50 17.41 13.29
C GLU A 31 5.86 16.80 14.55
N ASP A 32 5.18 17.63 15.35
CA ASP A 32 4.49 17.18 16.57
C ASP A 32 3.34 16.21 16.24
N LEU A 33 2.56 16.51 15.19
CA LEU A 33 1.45 15.67 14.73
C LEU A 33 1.98 14.34 14.19
N VAL A 34 2.99 14.39 13.33
CA VAL A 34 3.65 13.21 12.75
C VAL A 34 4.18 12.30 13.85
N THR A 35 4.89 12.86 14.82
CA THR A 35 5.46 12.12 15.95
C THR A 35 4.37 11.48 16.81
N PHE A 36 3.31 12.23 17.10
CA PHE A 36 2.16 11.73 17.87
C PHE A 36 1.46 10.57 17.16
N LEU A 37 1.13 10.72 15.86
CA LEU A 37 0.47 9.69 15.07
C LEU A 37 1.35 8.45 14.94
N ALA A 38 2.63 8.62 14.60
CA ALA A 38 3.56 7.51 14.46
C ALA A 38 3.65 6.69 15.75
N HIS A 39 3.76 7.36 16.91
CA HIS A 39 3.78 6.67 18.20
C HIS A 39 2.50 5.86 18.46
N ARG A 40 1.34 6.46 18.20
CA ARG A 40 0.06 5.76 18.44
C ARG A 40 -0.20 4.62 17.46
N LEU A 41 0.18 4.77 16.19
CA LEU A 41 0.06 3.71 15.18
C LEU A 41 1.02 2.55 15.46
N ARG A 42 2.27 2.83 15.86
CA ARG A 42 3.22 1.79 16.29
C ARG A 42 2.72 0.98 17.48
N LYS A 43 2.07 1.62 18.46
CA LYS A 43 1.41 0.93 19.58
C LYS A 43 0.28 -0.01 19.14
N ARG A 44 -0.25 0.13 17.93
CA ARG A 44 -1.24 -0.76 17.33
C ARG A 44 -0.63 -1.87 16.46
N GLY A 45 0.69 -2.03 16.49
CA GLY A 45 1.40 -3.09 15.75
C GLY A 45 1.63 -2.77 14.27
N MET A 46 1.58 -1.49 13.89
CA MET A 46 1.93 -1.02 12.54
C MET A 46 3.37 -0.52 12.52
N GLU A 47 4.04 -0.72 11.40
CA GLU A 47 5.34 -0.09 11.14
C GLU A 47 5.11 1.25 10.46
N VAL A 48 5.79 2.29 10.96
CA VAL A 48 5.54 3.66 10.51
C VAL A 48 6.83 4.33 10.10
N THR A 49 6.86 4.81 8.87
CA THR A 49 7.87 5.72 8.36
C THR A 49 7.26 7.11 8.20
N THR A 50 8.04 8.14 8.51
CA THR A 50 7.58 9.52 8.56
C THR A 50 8.41 10.39 7.62
N ALA A 51 7.77 11.38 7.01
CA ALA A 51 8.38 12.39 6.17
C ALA A 51 7.75 13.75 6.47
N LEU A 52 8.57 14.78 6.66
CA LEU A 52 8.10 16.16 6.91
C LEU A 52 7.95 16.98 5.62
N GLU A 53 8.34 16.40 4.48
CA GLU A 53 8.31 17.04 3.17
C GLU A 53 7.92 16.01 2.10
N GLY A 54 7.21 16.45 1.06
CA GLY A 54 6.83 15.58 -0.05
C GLY A 54 8.02 14.95 -0.79
N THR A 55 9.11 15.68 -0.96
CA THR A 55 10.37 15.18 -1.57
C THR A 55 10.98 14.04 -0.76
N SER A 56 11.04 14.20 0.57
CA SER A 56 11.48 13.20 1.52
C SER A 56 10.60 11.95 1.45
N ALA A 57 9.27 12.12 1.39
CA ALA A 57 8.33 11.01 1.26
C ALA A 57 8.59 10.17 0.01
N LEU A 58 8.82 10.82 -1.13
CA LEU A 58 9.10 10.15 -2.39
C LEU A 58 10.46 9.44 -2.39
N ALA A 59 11.49 10.07 -1.81
CA ALA A 59 12.79 9.44 -1.66
C ALA A 59 12.76 8.18 -0.78
N VAL A 60 11.91 8.18 0.25
CA VAL A 60 11.66 7.03 1.11
C VAL A 60 10.83 5.97 0.37
N ALA A 61 9.78 6.36 -0.34
CA ALA A 61 8.94 5.46 -1.13
C ALA A 61 9.67 4.80 -2.31
N ALA A 62 10.80 5.36 -2.75
CA ALA A 62 11.69 4.72 -3.72
C ALA A 62 12.47 3.53 -3.12
N LYS A 63 12.62 3.48 -1.79
CA LYS A 63 13.43 2.49 -1.07
C LYS A 63 12.60 1.49 -0.28
N HIS A 64 11.39 1.87 0.11
CA HIS A 64 10.51 1.12 1.00
C HIS A 64 9.11 1.01 0.40
N LYS A 65 8.42 -0.08 0.69
CA LYS A 65 7.03 -0.31 0.27
C LYS A 65 6.06 -0.03 1.40
N PHE A 66 4.94 0.57 1.03
CA PHE A 66 3.90 0.98 1.95
C PHE A 66 2.57 0.32 1.58
N ASP A 67 1.83 -0.12 2.59
CA ASP A 67 0.46 -0.58 2.43
C ASP A 67 -0.47 0.64 2.38
N VAL A 68 -0.19 1.66 3.20
CA VAL A 68 -0.97 2.90 3.28
C VAL A 68 -0.06 4.12 3.38
N ALA A 69 -0.41 5.19 2.67
CA ALA A 69 0.18 6.51 2.87
C ALA A 69 -0.86 7.50 3.41
N LEU A 70 -0.56 8.14 4.54
CA LEU A 70 -1.26 9.30 5.07
C LEU A 70 -0.56 10.55 4.55
N VAL A 71 -1.24 11.37 3.77
CA VAL A 71 -0.62 12.53 3.11
C VAL A 71 -1.42 13.77 3.44
N ASP A 72 -0.79 14.76 4.06
CA ASP A 72 -1.40 16.08 4.22
C ASP A 72 -1.53 16.77 2.85
N LEU A 73 -2.68 17.39 2.60
CA LEU A 73 -2.92 18.07 1.33
C LEU A 73 -2.06 19.33 1.19
N LYS A 74 -1.88 20.09 2.28
CA LYS A 74 -1.25 21.41 2.27
C LYS A 74 0.09 21.37 2.99
N MET A 75 1.13 21.03 2.23
CA MET A 75 2.51 21.13 2.70
C MET A 75 3.28 22.23 1.96
N PRO A 76 4.31 22.83 2.59
CA PRO A 76 5.28 23.67 1.90
C PRO A 76 6.01 22.89 0.80
N GLY A 77 6.14 23.50 -0.38
CA GLY A 77 6.88 22.91 -1.51
C GLY A 77 6.01 22.10 -2.46
N ILE A 78 6.11 20.77 -2.42
CA ILE A 78 5.34 19.86 -3.30
C ILE A 78 3.97 19.63 -2.69
N ASP A 79 2.92 19.83 -3.50
CA ASP A 79 1.52 19.62 -3.11
C ASP A 79 1.28 18.14 -2.77
N GLY A 80 0.48 17.86 -1.73
CA GLY A 80 0.08 16.50 -1.36
C GLY A 80 -0.56 15.72 -2.52
N ILE A 81 -1.22 16.39 -3.46
CA ILE A 81 -1.74 15.79 -4.69
C ILE A 81 -0.60 15.24 -5.57
N GLN A 82 0.47 16.03 -5.75
CA GLN A 82 1.62 15.63 -6.55
C GLN A 82 2.36 14.45 -5.91
N VAL A 83 2.48 14.46 -4.58
CA VAL A 83 3.02 13.32 -3.81
C VAL A 83 2.18 12.08 -4.07
N MET A 84 0.85 12.18 -3.97
CA MET A 84 -0.06 11.07 -4.20
C MET A 84 0.06 10.51 -5.63
N GLU A 85 0.10 11.36 -6.66
CA GLU A 85 0.26 10.92 -8.05
C GLU A 85 1.57 10.15 -8.26
N GLN A 86 2.67 10.65 -7.70
CA GLN A 86 3.97 10.00 -7.84
C GLN A 86 4.06 8.71 -7.03
N LEU A 87 3.52 8.68 -5.80
CA LEU A 87 3.44 7.47 -4.99
C LEU A 87 2.70 6.35 -5.72
N ARG A 88 1.59 6.66 -6.39
CA ARG A 88 0.85 5.66 -7.18
C ARG A 88 1.62 5.14 -8.38
N ARG A 89 2.37 6.00 -9.06
CA ARG A 89 3.23 5.58 -10.18
C ARG A 89 4.35 4.66 -9.70
N MET A 90 4.88 4.91 -8.50
CA MET A 90 5.95 4.12 -7.91
C MET A 90 5.46 2.82 -7.25
N GLN A 91 4.25 2.85 -6.68
CA GLN A 91 3.64 1.77 -5.92
C GLN A 91 2.16 1.67 -6.30
N PRO A 92 1.80 0.93 -7.36
CA PRO A 92 0.43 0.89 -7.91
C PRO A 92 -0.64 0.41 -6.93
N TYR A 93 -0.23 -0.33 -5.90
CA TYR A 93 -1.11 -0.90 -4.89
C TYR A 93 -1.23 -0.07 -3.62
N VAL A 94 -0.40 0.96 -3.42
CA VAL A 94 -0.46 1.77 -2.20
C VAL A 94 -1.83 2.45 -2.09
N GLU A 95 -2.47 2.32 -0.93
CA GLU A 95 -3.72 3.01 -0.66
C GLU A 95 -3.41 4.35 0.03
N ILE A 96 -4.01 5.43 -0.46
CA ILE A 96 -3.66 6.78 -0.02
C ILE A 96 -4.86 7.43 0.67
N ILE A 97 -4.64 7.86 1.91
CA ILE A 97 -5.60 8.62 2.71
C ILE A 97 -5.09 10.05 2.81
N MET A 98 -5.84 10.98 2.24
CA MET A 98 -5.52 12.40 2.33
C MET A 98 -6.01 12.97 3.67
N LEU A 99 -5.16 13.72 4.36
CA LEU A 99 -5.49 14.46 5.57
C LEU A 99 -5.50 15.97 5.24
N THR A 100 -6.43 16.74 5.79
CA THR A 100 -6.45 18.19 5.53
C THR A 100 -7.15 18.99 6.62
N GLY A 101 -6.57 20.11 7.04
CA GLY A 101 -7.24 21.07 7.94
C GLY A 101 -8.07 22.14 7.25
N HIS A 102 -7.99 22.25 5.92
CA HIS A 102 -8.64 23.31 5.15
C HIS A 102 -9.43 22.69 4.01
N GLY A 103 -10.58 22.09 4.33
CA GLY A 103 -11.53 21.64 3.32
C GLY A 103 -12.17 22.82 2.62
N SER A 104 -11.64 23.25 1.47
CA SER A 104 -12.44 24.01 0.51
C SER A 104 -13.27 23.02 -0.32
N HIS A 105 -14.39 23.50 -0.88
CA HIS A 105 -15.21 22.72 -1.82
C HIS A 105 -14.38 22.20 -3.02
N ASP A 106 -13.33 22.92 -3.43
CA ASP A 106 -12.45 22.53 -4.53
C ASP A 106 -11.59 21.31 -4.20
N SER A 107 -11.08 21.19 -2.97
CA SER A 107 -10.22 20.07 -2.57
C SER A 107 -10.97 18.72 -2.54
N ALA A 108 -12.25 18.72 -2.15
CA ALA A 108 -13.09 17.53 -2.16
C ALA A 108 -13.47 17.10 -3.60
N TRP A 109 -13.67 18.08 -4.50
CA TRP A 109 -13.94 17.83 -5.91
C TRP A 109 -12.72 17.28 -6.65
N GLU A 110 -11.53 17.82 -6.37
CA GLU A 110 -10.26 17.29 -6.89
C GLU A 110 -9.96 15.89 -6.34
N ALA A 111 -10.20 15.63 -5.05
CA ALA A 111 -10.01 14.30 -4.45
C ALA A 111 -10.87 13.21 -5.11
N GLY A 112 -12.12 13.53 -5.49
CA GLY A 112 -12.99 12.62 -6.24
C GLY A 112 -12.45 12.26 -7.62
N ARG A 113 -11.70 13.18 -8.26
CA ARG A 113 -11.02 12.94 -9.54
C ARG A 113 -9.71 12.17 -9.38
N LEU A 114 -9.07 12.29 -8.22
CA LEU A 114 -7.72 11.81 -7.93
C LEU A 114 -7.67 10.38 -7.37
N GLN A 115 -8.82 9.68 -7.34
CA GLN A 115 -8.95 8.26 -6.94
C GLN A 115 -8.36 7.93 -5.57
N ALA A 116 -8.16 8.91 -4.67
CA ALA A 116 -7.70 8.69 -3.29
C ALA A 116 -8.61 7.64 -2.61
N PHE A 117 -8.04 6.80 -1.74
CA PHE A 117 -8.83 5.80 -1.04
C PHE A 117 -9.86 6.47 -0.12
N ARG A 118 -9.41 7.50 0.60
CA ARG A 118 -10.20 8.32 1.50
C ARG A 118 -9.65 9.74 1.61
N TYR A 119 -10.52 10.63 2.04
CA TYR A 119 -10.21 12.02 2.37
C TYR A 119 -10.76 12.31 3.77
N LEU A 120 -9.92 12.74 4.70
CA LEU A 120 -10.28 13.00 6.09
C LEU A 120 -9.97 14.45 6.47
N LEU A 121 -10.95 15.10 7.07
CA LEU A 121 -10.83 16.48 7.56
C LEU A 121 -10.27 16.48 8.99
N LYS A 122 -9.26 17.33 9.25
CA LYS A 122 -8.80 17.68 10.59
C LYS A 122 -9.84 18.65 11.23
N PRO A 123 -10.17 18.51 12.52
CA PRO A 123 -9.73 17.43 13.41
C PRO A 123 -10.48 16.12 13.12
N TYR A 124 -9.74 15.00 13.12
CA TYR A 124 -10.29 13.66 12.97
C TYR A 124 -10.20 12.89 14.28
N ASP A 125 -11.09 11.93 14.46
CA ASP A 125 -10.98 10.96 15.53
C ASP A 125 -9.87 9.95 15.21
N PHE A 126 -9.02 9.64 16.20
CA PHE A 126 -7.87 8.76 15.98
C PHE A 126 -8.28 7.30 15.78
N ASP A 127 -9.37 6.87 16.39
CA ASP A 127 -9.87 5.51 16.24
C ASP A 127 -10.51 5.32 14.87
N ASP A 128 -11.29 6.30 14.39
CA ASP A 128 -11.77 6.31 13.00
C ASP A 128 -10.61 6.31 12.00
N LEU A 129 -9.60 7.17 12.17
CA LEU A 129 -8.40 7.16 11.31
C LEU A 129 -7.76 5.76 11.25
N CYS A 130 -7.65 5.08 12.40
CA CYS A 130 -7.08 3.74 12.43
C CYS A 130 -7.96 2.69 11.74
N GLU A 131 -9.28 2.78 11.87
CA GLU A 131 -10.20 1.92 11.12
C GLU A 131 -10.06 2.14 9.61
N GLN A 132 -9.93 3.40 9.17
CA GLN A 132 -9.69 3.72 7.76
C GLN A 132 -8.35 3.16 7.27
N ILE A 133 -7.28 3.27 8.07
CA ILE A 133 -5.97 2.70 7.74
C ILE A 133 -6.04 1.18 7.60
N LEU A 134 -6.66 0.49 8.56
CA LEU A 134 -6.79 -0.97 8.50
C LEU A 134 -7.64 -1.41 7.30
N THR A 135 -8.70 -0.66 6.98
CA THR A 135 -9.53 -0.93 5.81
C THR A 135 -8.73 -0.76 4.52
N ALA A 136 -7.97 0.34 4.39
CA ALA A 136 -7.09 0.62 3.27
C ALA A 136 -6.01 -0.47 3.10
N ALA A 137 -5.30 -0.81 4.17
CA ALA A 137 -4.23 -1.79 4.12
C ALA A 137 -4.74 -3.20 3.74
N ASN A 138 -5.93 -3.58 4.23
CA ASN A 138 -6.58 -4.81 3.82
C ASN A 138 -7.04 -4.76 2.35
N GLN A 139 -7.52 -3.62 1.87
CA GLN A 139 -7.88 -3.43 0.46
C GLN A 139 -6.66 -3.61 -0.45
N ARG A 140 -5.51 -3.01 -0.09
CA ARG A 140 -4.22 -3.19 -0.78
C ARG A 140 -3.86 -4.67 -0.92
N ARG A 141 -3.88 -5.41 0.20
CA ARG A 141 -3.58 -6.86 0.21
C ARG A 141 -4.55 -7.65 -0.68
N ARG A 142 -5.85 -7.35 -0.62
CA ARG A 142 -6.85 -8.02 -1.46
C ARG A 142 -6.61 -7.78 -2.94
N ARG A 143 -6.35 -6.53 -3.34
CA ARG A 143 -6.08 -6.17 -4.74
C ARG A 143 -4.84 -6.88 -5.27
N MET A 144 -3.77 -6.96 -4.49
CA MET A 144 -2.57 -7.70 -4.89
C MET A 144 -2.80 -9.19 -5.00
N GLN A 145 -3.51 -9.79 -4.03
CA GLN A 145 -3.83 -11.22 -4.11
C GLN A 145 -4.66 -11.53 -5.36
N GLN A 146 -5.64 -10.68 -5.68
CA GLN A 146 -6.49 -10.86 -6.87
C GLN A 146 -5.70 -10.72 -8.18
N ASP A 147 -4.82 -9.72 -8.31
CA ASP A 147 -4.00 -9.58 -9.53
C ASP A 147 -3.02 -10.75 -9.68
N PHE A 148 -2.41 -11.19 -8.57
CA PHE A 148 -1.54 -12.36 -8.56
C PHE A 148 -2.28 -13.64 -9.00
N ASP A 149 -3.44 -13.91 -8.38
CA ASP A 149 -4.25 -15.09 -8.68
C ASP A 149 -4.72 -15.09 -10.15
N SER A 150 -5.11 -13.93 -10.67
CA SER A 150 -5.50 -13.76 -12.08
C SER A 150 -4.34 -14.07 -13.02
N ARG A 151 -3.17 -13.45 -12.81
CA ARG A 151 -1.99 -13.66 -13.65
C ARG A 151 -1.49 -15.10 -13.59
N LEU A 152 -1.54 -15.74 -12.42
CA LEU A 152 -1.18 -17.13 -12.26
C LEU A 152 -2.14 -18.06 -13.02
N SER A 153 -3.44 -17.79 -12.95
CA SER A 153 -4.44 -18.52 -13.73
C SER A 153 -4.19 -18.40 -15.24
N ASP A 154 -3.90 -17.18 -15.71
CA ASP A 154 -3.62 -16.93 -17.13
C ASP A 154 -2.35 -17.67 -17.59
N LEU A 155 -1.31 -17.68 -16.76
CA LEU A 155 -0.08 -18.44 -17.00
C LEU A 155 -0.36 -19.95 -17.14
N MET A 156 -1.08 -20.53 -16.18
CA MET A 156 -1.42 -21.95 -16.19
C MET A 156 -2.28 -22.36 -17.40
N SER A 157 -3.07 -21.44 -17.94
CA SER A 157 -3.89 -21.69 -19.13
C SER A 157 -3.15 -21.53 -20.46
N SER A 158 -2.00 -20.83 -20.47
CA SER A 158 -1.27 -20.45 -21.69
C SER A 158 0.02 -21.26 -21.93
N THR A 159 0.59 -21.91 -20.92
CA THR A 159 1.80 -22.75 -21.06
C THR A 159 1.53 -24.23 -20.79
N THR A 160 1.98 -25.11 -21.70
CA THR A 160 1.78 -26.58 -21.60
C THR A 160 2.92 -27.31 -20.88
N SER A 161 4.04 -26.63 -20.61
CA SER A 161 5.25 -27.20 -20.00
C SER A 161 5.28 -26.97 -18.49
N PRO A 162 5.31 -28.03 -17.65
CA PRO A 162 5.40 -27.87 -16.20
C PRO A 162 6.64 -27.11 -15.70
N ARG A 163 7.73 -27.07 -16.49
CA ARG A 163 8.95 -26.34 -16.12
C ARG A 163 8.78 -24.84 -16.28
N ASP A 164 8.16 -24.41 -17.38
CA ASP A 164 7.98 -23.00 -17.72
C ASP A 164 7.01 -22.36 -16.71
N ILE A 165 5.97 -23.09 -16.30
CA ILE A 165 5.04 -22.66 -15.24
C ILE A 165 5.77 -22.40 -13.92
N ILE A 166 6.70 -23.26 -13.51
CA ILE A 166 7.47 -23.08 -12.27
C ILE A 166 8.34 -21.83 -12.37
N GLU A 167 9.08 -21.66 -13.46
CA GLU A 167 9.99 -20.52 -13.63
C GLU A 167 9.23 -19.18 -13.73
N GLU A 168 8.15 -19.13 -14.49
CA GLU A 168 7.33 -17.92 -14.63
C GLU A 168 6.55 -17.60 -13.35
N SER A 169 6.06 -18.61 -12.61
CA SER A 169 5.41 -18.38 -11.31
C SER A 169 6.39 -17.87 -10.25
N GLU A 170 7.65 -18.32 -10.25
CA GLU A 170 8.69 -17.76 -9.37
C GLU A 170 9.03 -16.31 -9.73
N LYS A 171 9.10 -15.98 -11.02
CA LYS A 171 9.34 -14.62 -11.48
C LYS A 171 8.18 -13.69 -11.10
N LEU A 172 6.95 -14.13 -11.33
CA LEU A 172 5.75 -13.41 -10.95
C LEU A 172 5.69 -13.19 -9.43
N ARG A 173 6.08 -14.20 -8.65
CA ARG A 173 6.18 -14.08 -7.19
C ARG A 173 7.16 -12.98 -6.77
N ARG A 174 8.36 -12.93 -7.37
CA ARG A 174 9.36 -11.90 -7.05
C ARG A 174 8.89 -10.49 -7.43
N GLU A 175 8.11 -10.35 -8.49
CA GLU A 175 7.51 -9.07 -8.89
C GLU A 175 6.56 -8.55 -7.79
N PHE A 176 5.65 -9.40 -7.30
CA PHE A 176 4.69 -9.01 -6.25
C PHE A 176 5.34 -8.81 -4.87
N GLU A 177 6.45 -9.48 -4.58
CA GLU A 177 7.26 -9.22 -3.37
C GLU A 177 8.01 -7.87 -3.48
N GLN A 178 8.24 -7.37 -4.70
CA GLN A 178 8.89 -6.10 -4.98
C GLN A 178 7.91 -4.94 -5.18
N ASP A 179 6.60 -5.19 -5.17
CA ASP A 179 5.53 -4.20 -5.37
C ASP A 179 4.86 -3.73 -4.07
#